data_AF-A0A8T4SZS7-F1
#
_entry.id   AF-A0A8T4SZS7-F1
#
_cell.length_a   1.000
_cell.length_b   1.000
_cell.length_c   1.000
_cell.angle_alpha   90.00
_cell.angle_beta   90.00
_cell.angle_gamma   90.00
#
_symmetry.space_group_name_H-M   'P 1'
#
loop_
_entity.id
_entity.type
_entity.pdbx_description
1 polymer ?
#
loop_
_entity_poly.entity_id
_entity_poly.type
_entity_poly.pdbx_seq_one_letter_code
_entity_poly.pdbx_strand_id
1 'polypeptide(L)'
;MTVNKRSKKSRQRGTHTHGWGAKKKHRGAGNRGGRGNAGTGKRADTKKPTIIKLYGNEYFGKKGFKIPQNIKVVLKTINLQELNQKVDSLV
;
A
#
# COMPACT_ATOMS: atom_id res chain seq x y z
N MET A 1 3.46 -9.24 -27.05
CA MET A 1 3.65 -10.71 -27.02
C MET A 1 3.50 -11.22 -25.60
N THR A 2 2.50 -12.04 -25.32
CA THR A 2 2.29 -12.61 -23.99
C THR A 2 3.08 -13.92 -23.90
N VAL A 3 4.17 -13.93 -23.15
CA VAL A 3 5.01 -15.14 -23.01
C VAL A 3 4.32 -16.10 -22.04
N ASN A 4 3.91 -17.27 -22.52
CA ASN A 4 3.39 -18.35 -21.67
C ASN A 4 4.52 -18.95 -20.83
N LYS A 5 4.77 -18.35 -19.66
CA LYS A 5 5.77 -18.82 -18.70
C LYS A 5 5.20 -19.93 -17.82
N ARG A 6 5.97 -21.01 -17.67
CA ARG A 6 5.63 -22.13 -16.79
C ARG A 6 5.54 -21.67 -15.32
N SER A 7 4.56 -22.20 -14.59
CA SER A 7 4.34 -21.83 -13.18
C SER A 7 5.51 -22.24 -12.28
N LYS A 8 5.82 -21.43 -11.25
CA LYS A 8 6.88 -21.72 -10.27
C LYS A 8 6.67 -23.08 -9.58
N LYS A 9 5.43 -23.45 -9.28
CA LYS A 9 5.06 -24.73 -8.65
C LYS A 9 5.62 -25.93 -9.42
N SER A 10 5.51 -25.92 -10.74
CA SER A 10 6.01 -27.02 -11.58
C SER A 10 7.52 -27.17 -11.53
N ARG A 11 8.27 -26.06 -11.42
CA ARG A 11 9.73 -26.04 -11.33
C ARG A 11 10.27 -26.44 -9.96
N GLN A 12 9.42 -26.39 -8.92
CA GLN A 12 9.81 -26.75 -7.56
C GLN A 12 9.42 -28.17 -7.17
N ARG A 13 8.83 -28.96 -8.08
CA ARG A 13 8.61 -30.41 -7.86
C ARG A 13 9.96 -31.10 -7.65
N GLY A 14 10.07 -31.97 -6.65
CA GLY A 14 11.34 -32.62 -6.26
C GLY A 14 12.21 -31.78 -5.31
N THR A 15 11.89 -30.50 -5.08
CA THR A 15 12.55 -29.73 -4.02
C THR A 15 11.97 -30.06 -2.66
N HIS A 16 12.81 -30.10 -1.63
CA HIS A 16 12.40 -30.59 -0.31
C HIS A 16 11.36 -29.71 0.41
N THR A 17 11.43 -28.38 0.24
CA THR A 17 10.58 -27.43 1.00
C THR A 17 9.93 -26.35 0.15
N HIS A 18 9.99 -26.46 -1.18
CA HIS A 18 9.42 -25.47 -2.11
C HIS A 18 9.89 -24.01 -1.86
N GLY A 19 11.10 -23.83 -1.30
CA GLY A 19 11.69 -22.52 -1.03
C GLY A 19 11.18 -21.83 0.24
N TRP A 20 10.46 -22.54 1.11
CA TRP A 20 9.95 -22.00 2.38
C TRP A 20 10.93 -22.11 3.55
N GLY A 21 12.18 -22.52 3.29
CA GLY A 21 13.20 -22.75 4.31
C GLY A 21 12.92 -24.02 5.11
N ALA A 22 13.01 -23.94 6.45
CA ALA A 22 12.79 -25.10 7.31
C ALA A 22 11.32 -25.57 7.32
N LYS A 23 11.11 -26.88 7.48
CA LYS A 23 9.78 -27.56 7.43
C LYS A 23 8.72 -26.97 8.38
N LYS A 24 9.13 -26.30 9.46
CA LYS A 24 8.23 -25.69 10.46
C LYS A 24 7.81 -24.25 10.15
N LYS A 25 8.32 -23.63 9.08
CA LYS A 25 8.19 -22.17 8.84
C LYS A 25 7.05 -21.74 7.91
N HIS A 26 6.45 -22.64 7.12
CA HIS A 26 5.27 -22.33 6.32
C HIS A 26 3.99 -22.96 6.91
N ARG A 27 3.47 -22.33 7.97
CA ARG A 27 2.25 -22.75 8.69
C ARG A 27 1.19 -21.64 8.63
N GLY A 28 0.19 -21.73 9.50
CA GLY A 28 -0.98 -20.85 9.53
C GLY A 28 -0.72 -19.42 10.02
N ALA A 29 -1.75 -18.81 10.63
CA ALA A 29 -1.73 -17.41 11.03
C ALA A 29 -0.65 -17.05 12.06
N GLY A 30 -0.21 -18.00 12.90
CA GLY A 30 0.87 -17.77 13.86
C GLY A 30 2.18 -17.35 13.18
N ASN A 31 2.57 -18.04 12.10
CA ASN A 31 3.79 -17.70 11.35
C ASN A 31 3.66 -16.37 10.58
N ARG A 32 2.44 -15.85 10.39
CA ARG A 32 2.17 -14.54 9.78
C ARG A 32 2.07 -13.39 10.80
N GLY A 33 2.13 -13.70 12.10
CA GLY A 33 1.86 -12.72 13.16
C GLY A 33 0.39 -12.29 13.22
N GLY A 34 -0.54 -13.23 13.02
CA GLY A 34 -1.99 -13.00 13.01
C GLY A 34 -2.59 -12.83 11.61
N ARG A 35 -3.92 -12.85 11.51
CA ARG A 35 -4.64 -12.64 10.25
C ARG A 35 -4.74 -11.15 9.93
N GLY A 36 -4.53 -10.78 8.66
CA GLY A 36 -4.65 -9.40 8.18
C GLY A 36 -3.78 -8.40 8.97
N ASN A 37 -4.38 -7.26 9.33
CA ASN A 37 -3.76 -6.15 10.06
C ASN A 37 -3.72 -6.38 11.58
N ALA A 38 -3.75 -7.62 12.05
CA ALA A 38 -3.52 -7.93 13.46
C ALA A 38 -2.12 -7.47 13.92
N GLY A 39 -2.04 -6.96 15.14
CA GLY A 39 -0.78 -6.49 15.74
C GLY A 39 -0.27 -5.16 15.21
N THR A 40 -1.02 -4.49 14.33
CA THR A 40 -0.62 -3.19 13.77
C THR A 40 -0.67 -2.06 14.80
N GLY A 41 -1.45 -2.19 15.86
CA GLY A 41 -1.61 -1.23 16.96
C GLY A 41 -2.98 -1.35 17.65
N LYS A 42 -3.37 -0.30 18.39
CA LYS A 42 -4.57 -0.17 19.25
C LYS A 42 -4.64 -1.06 20.49
N ARG A 43 -4.28 -2.34 20.39
CA ARG A 43 -4.15 -3.26 21.54
C ARG A 43 -2.83 -4.02 21.54
N ALA A 44 -2.49 -4.64 20.41
CA ALA A 44 -1.24 -5.37 20.22
C ALA A 44 -0.28 -4.58 19.30
N ASP A 45 1.01 -4.87 19.38
CA ASP A 45 2.08 -4.06 18.81
C ASP A 45 3.09 -4.84 17.95
N THR A 46 2.87 -6.13 17.71
CA THR A 46 3.80 -7.00 16.96
C THR A 46 4.15 -6.55 15.54
N LYS A 47 3.30 -5.74 14.90
CA LYS A 47 3.51 -5.14 13.56
C LYS A 47 3.54 -3.60 13.59
N LYS A 48 3.48 -2.99 14.78
CA LYS A 48 3.51 -1.53 14.98
C LYS A 48 4.71 -0.84 14.30
N PRO A 49 5.97 -1.31 14.43
CA PRO A 49 7.10 -0.62 13.79
C PRO A 49 7.00 -0.59 12.26
N THR A 50 6.51 -1.66 11.64
CA THR A 50 6.30 -1.75 10.19
C THR A 50 5.26 -0.74 9.72
N ILE A 51 4.16 -0.61 10.46
CA ILE A 51 3.06 0.29 10.10
C ILE A 51 3.43 1.76 10.27
N ILE A 52 4.13 2.09 11.35
CA ILE A 52 4.63 3.46 11.56
C ILE A 52 5.59 3.85 10.44
N LYS A 53 6.47 2.93 10.00
CA LYS A 53 7.38 3.19 8.88
C LYS A 53 6.65 3.40 7.55
N LEU A 54 5.57 2.67 7.28
CA LEU A 54 4.85 2.71 6.00
C LEU A 54 3.84 3.87 5.91
N TYR A 55 3.12 4.14 6.99
CA TYR A 55 1.96 5.03 6.99
C TYR A 55 2.09 6.21 7.96
N GLY A 56 3.20 6.29 8.70
CA GLY A 56 3.41 7.31 9.71
C GLY A 56 2.51 7.16 10.93
N ASN A 57 2.53 8.19 11.78
CA ASN A 57 1.78 8.20 13.04
C ASN A 57 0.27 8.44 12.84
N GLU A 58 -0.15 8.84 11.64
CA GLU A 58 -1.56 9.12 11.32
C GLU A 58 -2.38 7.86 10.98
N TYR A 59 -1.74 6.68 10.97
CA TYR A 59 -2.43 5.42 10.65
C TYR A 59 -3.57 5.08 11.62
N PHE A 60 -3.43 5.41 12.91
CA PHE A 60 -4.50 5.25 13.89
C PHE A 60 -5.08 6.60 14.30
N GLY A 61 -6.40 6.64 14.43
CA GLY A 61 -7.12 7.82 14.92
C GLY A 61 -8.03 8.43 13.86
N LYS A 62 -8.56 9.59 14.17
CA LYS A 62 -9.35 10.43 13.27
C LYS A 62 -8.83 11.85 13.39
N LYS A 63 -8.84 12.62 12.31
CA LYS A 63 -8.43 14.02 12.28
C LYS A 63 -9.48 14.84 11.53
N GLY A 64 -9.94 15.92 12.15
CA GLY A 64 -10.94 16.83 11.58
C GLY A 64 -12.31 16.19 11.36
N PHE A 65 -13.10 16.79 10.45
CA PHE A 65 -14.43 16.34 10.07
C PHE A 65 -14.56 16.35 8.54
N LYS A 66 -15.45 15.51 8.00
CA LYS A 66 -15.72 15.45 6.55
C LYS A 66 -16.80 16.46 6.19
N ILE A 67 -16.49 17.37 5.28
CA ILE A 67 -17.44 18.35 4.74
C ILE A 67 -18.28 17.68 3.62
N PRO A 68 -19.59 18.01 3.48
CA PRO A 68 -20.40 17.58 2.35
C PRO A 68 -19.76 17.95 1.00
N GLN A 69 -19.84 17.05 0.02
CA GLN A 69 -19.20 17.23 -1.28
C GLN A 69 -19.74 18.45 -2.04
N ASN A 70 -21.01 18.78 -1.86
CA ASN A 70 -21.67 19.91 -2.53
C ASN A 70 -21.09 21.28 -2.14
N ILE A 71 -20.44 21.39 -0.98
CA ILE A 71 -19.84 22.64 -0.47
C ILE A 71 -18.37 22.75 -0.92
N LYS A 72 -17.75 21.66 -1.39
CA LYS A 72 -16.34 21.60 -1.72
C LYS A 72 -16.08 22.33 -3.05
N VAL A 73 -15.77 23.62 -2.98
CA VAL A 73 -15.36 24.41 -4.15
C VAL A 73 -13.89 24.12 -4.48
N VAL A 74 -13.63 23.66 -5.70
CA VAL A 74 -12.26 23.54 -6.24
C VAL A 74 -12.05 24.72 -7.19
N LEU A 75 -11.23 25.67 -6.78
CA LEU A 75 -10.88 26.83 -7.60
C LEU A 75 -9.86 26.40 -8.66
N LYS A 76 -10.13 26.71 -9.94
CA LYS A 76 -9.16 26.56 -11.03
C LYS A 76 -8.33 27.82 -11.11
N THR A 77 -7.16 27.82 -10.47
CA THR A 77 -6.22 28.94 -10.49
C THR A 77 -5.13 28.70 -11.52
N ILE A 78 -4.57 29.79 -12.08
CA ILE A 78 -3.43 29.76 -12.99
C ILE A 78 -2.36 30.71 -12.47
N ASN A 79 -1.09 30.32 -12.58
CA ASN A 79 0.03 31.18 -12.23
C ASN A 79 0.36 32.14 -13.38
N LEU A 80 0.90 33.33 -13.06
CA LEU A 80 1.26 34.34 -14.07
C LEU A 80 2.29 33.82 -15.09
N GLN A 81 3.22 32.96 -14.66
CA GLN A 81 4.21 32.34 -15.54
C GLN A 81 3.58 31.39 -16.56
N GLU A 82 2.64 30.54 -16.13
CA GLU A 82 1.93 29.61 -17.02
C GLU A 82 1.01 30.35 -17.99
N LEU A 83 0.44 31.47 -17.54
CA LEU A 83 -0.35 32.35 -18.40
C LEU A 83 0.53 32.90 -19.53
N ASN A 84 1.68 33.50 -19.20
CA ASN A 84 2.58 34.11 -20.17
C ASN A 84 3.08 33.11 -21.24
N GLN A 85 3.35 31.86 -20.86
CA GLN A 85 3.76 30.81 -21.80
C GLN A 85 2.64 30.36 -22.74
N LYS A 86 1.37 30.53 -22.36
CA LYS A 86 0.21 30.12 -23.16
C LYS A 86 -0.34 31.24 -24.02
N VAL A 87 0.06 32.49 -23.80
CA VAL A 87 -0.42 33.66 -24.55
C VAL A 87 -0.27 33.44 -26.06
N ASP A 88 0.90 33.01 -26.53
CA ASP A 88 1.17 32.80 -27.97
C ASP A 88 0.33 31.68 -28.61
N SER A 89 -0.18 30.74 -27.81
CA SER A 89 -1.04 29.65 -28.28
C SER A 89 -2.54 29.94 -28.16
N LEU A 90 -2.89 31.02 -27.47
CA LEU A 90 -4.27 31.44 -27.19
C LEU A 90 -4.73 32.60 -28.10
N VAL A 91 -3.81 33.24 -28.81
CA VAL A 91 -4.03 34.23 -29.85
C VAL A 91 -4.08 33.54 -31.20
#